data_AF-A0A1M6M456-F1
#
_entry.id   AF-A0A1M6M456-F1
#
_cell.length_a   1.000
_cell.length_b   1.000
_cell.length_c   1.000
_cell.angle_alpha   90.00
_cell.angle_beta   90.00
_cell.angle_gamma   90.00
#
_symmetry.space_group_name_H-M   'P 1'
#
loop_
_entity.id
_entity.type
_entity.pdbx_description
1 polymer ?
#
loop_
_entity_poly.entity_id
_entity_poly.type
_entity_poly.pdbx_seq_one_letter_code
_entity_poly.pdbx_strand_id
1 'polypeptide(L)' 'MASKKKAAGKTAQSTPAEPVFTKEQLVHSKAFSHQKDILMAILDADKTYTKAQVEKLVSEFLKRKV' A
#
# COMPACT_ATOMS: atom_id res chain seq x y z
N MET A 1 -19.78 -13.40 26.88
CA MET A 1 -19.09 -12.09 26.77
C MET A 1 -17.64 -12.34 26.36
N ALA A 2 -17.07 -11.44 25.54
CA ALA A 2 -15.68 -11.39 25.05
C ALA A 2 -15.27 -12.52 24.07
N SER A 3 -14.87 -12.32 22.81
CA SER A 3 -14.53 -11.13 22.04
C SER A 3 -14.59 -11.49 20.55
N LYS A 4 -15.50 -10.87 19.80
CA LYS A 4 -15.48 -10.87 18.33
C LYS A 4 -14.50 -9.79 17.88
N LYS A 5 -13.27 -10.14 17.47
CA LYS A 5 -12.43 -9.20 16.71
C LYS A 5 -11.44 -9.91 15.76
N LYS A 6 -11.96 -10.14 14.55
CA LYS A 6 -11.29 -9.92 13.25
C LYS A 6 -10.04 -10.77 13.00
N ALA A 7 -10.28 -12.05 12.68
CA ALA A 7 -9.37 -12.82 11.84
C ALA A 7 -9.22 -12.10 10.49
N ALA A 8 -7.97 -11.83 10.12
CA ALA A 8 -7.59 -11.26 8.84
C ALA A 8 -8.00 -12.20 7.70
N GLY A 9 -9.04 -11.82 6.97
CA GLY A 9 -9.39 -12.40 5.69
C GLY A 9 -8.34 -12.03 4.64
N LYS A 10 -7.28 -12.83 4.55
CA LYS A 10 -6.42 -12.92 3.36
C LYS A 10 -7.02 -13.99 2.45
N THR A 11 -7.97 -13.61 1.60
CA THR A 11 -8.30 -14.35 0.35
C THR A 11 -9.43 -13.66 -0.41
N ALA A 12 -9.09 -12.99 -1.52
CA ALA A 12 -9.87 -12.79 -2.75
C ALA A 12 -9.17 -11.70 -3.58
N GLN A 13 -8.95 -11.76 -4.88
CA GLN A 13 -9.37 -12.70 -5.90
C GLN A 13 -8.56 -12.38 -7.18
N SER A 14 -8.31 -13.42 -7.96
CA SER A 14 -7.78 -13.36 -9.32
C SER A 14 -8.78 -12.71 -10.28
N THR A 15 -8.42 -11.59 -10.93
CA THR A 15 -8.97 -11.12 -12.22
C THR A 15 -8.01 -10.05 -12.78
N PRO A 16 -7.79 -9.93 -14.11
CA PRO A 16 -6.90 -8.93 -14.71
C PRO A 16 -7.50 -7.51 -14.68
N ALA A 17 -7.87 -7.05 -13.49
CA ALA A 17 -8.07 -5.64 -13.20
C ALA A 17 -6.94 -5.26 -12.24
N GLU A 18 -6.15 -4.25 -12.61
CA GLU A 18 -4.95 -3.85 -11.89
C GLU A 18 -5.21 -3.79 -10.38
N PRO A 19 -4.54 -4.62 -9.56
CA PRO A 19 -4.85 -4.68 -8.15
C PRO A 19 -4.50 -3.35 -7.50
N VAL A 20 -5.54 -2.65 -7.03
CA VAL A 20 -5.43 -1.41 -6.26
C VAL A 20 -5.23 -1.76 -4.79
N PHE A 21 -4.31 -1.07 -4.14
CA PHE A 21 -3.97 -1.26 -2.75
C PHE A 21 -4.12 0.06 -2.00
N THR A 22 -4.69 0.00 -0.81
CA THR A 22 -4.66 1.13 0.13
C THR A 22 -3.24 1.36 0.65
N LYS A 23 -2.94 2.59 1.07
CA LYS A 23 -1.71 2.93 1.80
C LYS A 23 -1.37 1.92 2.90
N GLU A 24 -2.33 1.57 3.75
CA GLU A 24 -2.13 0.61 4.83
C GLU A 24 -1.73 -0.77 4.31
N GLN A 25 -2.39 -1.30 3.26
CA GLN A 25 -2.01 -2.58 2.65
C GLN A 25 -0.57 -2.58 2.14
N LEU A 26 -0.10 -1.47 1.56
CA LEU A 26 1.27 -1.34 1.07
C LEU A 26 2.27 -1.20 2.22
N VAL A 27 1.98 -0.36 3.22
CA VAL A 27 2.82 -0.11 4.39
C VAL A 27 2.93 -1.33 5.31
N HIS A 28 1.84 -2.10 5.46
CA HIS A 28 1.83 -3.36 6.21
C HIS A 28 2.40 -4.54 5.40
N SER A 29 2.65 -4.36 4.09
CA SER A 29 3.26 -5.40 3.27
C SER A 29 4.77 -5.48 3.50
N LYS A 30 5.29 -6.71 3.50
CA LYS A 30 6.73 -6.97 3.61
C LYS A 30 7.50 -6.43 2.39
N ALA A 31 6.82 -6.26 1.26
CA ALA A 31 7.39 -5.72 0.02
C ALA A 31 7.87 -4.26 0.15
N PHE A 32 7.20 -3.44 0.95
CA PHE A 32 7.51 -2.01 1.10
C PHE A 32 7.95 -1.64 2.51
N SER A 33 8.43 -2.60 3.30
CA SER A 33 8.89 -2.36 4.67
C SER A 33 10.11 -1.44 4.78
N HIS A 34 10.88 -1.17 3.73
CA HIS A 34 11.89 -0.11 3.76
C HIS A 34 11.38 1.23 3.23
N GLN A 35 10.35 1.20 2.38
CA GLN A 35 9.79 2.38 1.74
C GLN A 35 8.56 2.91 2.46
N LYS A 36 8.14 2.31 3.59
CA LYS A 36 6.96 2.72 4.36
C LYS A 36 6.95 4.20 4.75
N ASP A 37 8.10 4.77 5.09
CA ASP A 37 8.22 6.20 5.41
C ASP A 37 7.90 7.07 4.18
N ILE A 38 8.46 6.69 3.03
CA ILE A 38 8.22 7.33 1.73
C ILE A 38 6.76 7.16 1.32
N LEU A 39 6.20 5.96 1.45
CA LEU A 39 4.78 5.69 1.20
C LEU A 39 3.90 6.51 2.12
N MET A 40 4.26 6.71 3.38
CA MET A 40 3.50 7.52 4.32
C MET A 40 3.51 9.01 3.97
N ALA A 41 4.63 9.50 3.42
CA ALA A 41 4.80 10.88 2.99
C ALA A 41 4.10 11.20 1.66
N ILE A 42 4.00 10.25 0.73
CA ILE A 42 3.47 10.51 -0.63
C ILE A 42 2.10 9.88 -0.91
N LEU A 43 1.69 8.84 -0.18
CA LEU A 43 0.36 8.25 -0.29
C LEU A 43 -0.57 8.76 0.81
N ASP A 44 -1.80 9.07 0.41
CA ASP A 44 -2.92 9.34 1.30
C ASP A 44 -3.60 8.06 1.77
N ALA A 45 -4.09 8.06 3.01
CA ALA A 45 -4.81 6.91 3.57
C ALA A 45 -6.22 6.76 2.97
N ASP A 46 -6.84 7.89 2.60
CA ASP A 46 -8.15 7.96 1.97
C ASP A 46 -8.15 7.55 0.48
N LYS A 47 -6.96 7.33 -0.10
CA LYS A 47 -6.80 7.00 -1.51
C LYS A 47 -6.21 5.60 -1.69
N THR A 48 -6.65 4.96 -2.78
CA THR A 48 -6.10 3.69 -3.26
C THR A 48 -5.15 3.93 -4.41
N TYR A 49 -4.08 3.15 -4.45
CA TYR A 49 -3.01 3.27 -5.43
C TYR A 49 -2.65 1.90 -5.99
N THR A 50 -2.33 1.83 -7.28
CA THR A 50 -1.77 0.62 -7.89
C THR A 50 -0.28 0.54 -7.59
N LYS A 51 0.31 -0.67 -7.71
CA LYS A 51 1.76 -0.84 -7.59
C LYS A 51 2.54 0.08 -8.52
N ALA A 52 2.10 0.20 -9.78
CA ALA A 52 2.73 1.07 -10.77
C ALA A 52 2.67 2.56 -10.37
N GLN A 53 1.53 3.03 -9.85
CA GLN A 53 1.41 4.40 -9.34
C GLN A 53 2.34 4.64 -8.15
N VAL A 54 2.40 3.69 -7.22
CA VAL A 54 3.28 3.77 -6.04
C VAL A 54 4.73 3.88 -6.47
N GLU A 55 5.20 3.00 -7.37
CA GLU A 55 6.58 3.04 -7.86
C GLU A 55 6.91 4.34 -8.57
N LYS A 56 5.99 4.88 -9.38
CA LYS A 56 6.11 6.21 -10.00
C LYS A 56 6.26 7.31 -8.95
N LEU A 57 5.38 7.34 -7.94
CA LEU A 57 5.41 8.36 -6.88
C LEU A 57 6.71 8.26 -6.07
N VAL A 58 7.13 7.04 -5.70
CA VAL A 58 8.38 6.81 -4.98
C VAL A 58 9.58 7.26 -5.80
N SER A 59 9.61 6.95 -7.11
CA SER A 59 10.69 7.36 -8.01
C SER A 59 10.77 8.88 -8.17
N GLU A 60 9.62 9.56 -8.36
CA GLU A 60 9.55 11.02 -8.43
C GLU A 60 10.01 11.68 -7.12
N PHE A 61 9.64 11.11 -5.98
CA PHE A 61 10.06 11.60 -4.67
C PHE A 61 11.57 11.45 -4.46
N LEU A 62 12.15 10.30 -4.84
CA LEU A 62 13.59 10.08 -4.78
C LEU A 62 14.36 11.01 -5.74
N LYS A 63 13.85 11.23 -6.95
CA LYS A 63 14.43 12.15 -7.93
C LYS A 63 14.42 13.62 -7.49
N ARG A 64 13.41 14.05 -6.72
CA ARG A 64 13.37 15.41 -6.16
C ARG A 64 14.34 15.62 -4.99
N LYS A 65 14.87 14.54 -4.41
CA LYS A 65 15.78 14.57 -3.25
C LYS A 65 17.26 14.37 -3.64
N VAL A 66 17.57 14.20 -4.93
CA VAL A 66 18.93 14.15 -5.47
C VAL A 66 19.26 15.45 -6.21
#